data_AF-A0A9R1IPD6-F1
#
_entry.id   AF-A0A9R1IPD6-F1
#
_cell.length_a   1.000
_cell.length_b   1.000
_cell.length_c   1.000
_cell.angle_alpha   90.00
_cell.angle_beta   90.00
_cell.angle_gamma   90.00
#
_symmetry.space_group_name_H-M   'P 1'
#
loop_
_entity.id
_entity.type
_entity.pdbx_description
1 polymer ?
#
loop_
_entity_poly.entity_id
_entity_poly.type
_entity_poly.pdbx_seq_one_letter_code
_entity_poly.pdbx_strand_id
1 'polypeptide(L)'
;MLKPGHCWSVYVNALTRSDAIEDCIAWARLKFKDYFSNRVKQLTLTFPEDAATSTGAPFWYALKRFPCPVQFSAVDSSHIQFILSASILRTVSFGIPIPDWVNNMDNPADIVNKVAVREFEPKSGVKIETHEKATNLQCLS
;
A
#
# COMPACT_ATOMS: atom_id res chain seq x y z
N MET A 1 -38.42 -12.46 -8.30
CA MET A 1 -38.21 -12.60 -6.85
C MET A 1 -36.94 -13.42 -6.61
N LEU A 2 -35.81 -12.75 -6.36
CA LEU A 2 -34.54 -13.41 -6.04
C LEU A 2 -34.23 -13.13 -4.56
N LYS A 3 -33.93 -14.19 -3.79
CA LYS A 3 -33.62 -14.11 -2.36
C LYS A 3 -32.26 -13.41 -2.16
N PRO A 4 -32.16 -12.34 -1.35
CA PRO A 4 -30.90 -11.71 -1.01
C PRO A 4 -30.25 -12.50 0.14
N GLY A 5 -29.05 -13.06 -0.06
CA GLY A 5 -28.41 -13.77 1.06
C GLY A 5 -27.00 -14.33 0.90
N HIS A 6 -26.41 -14.44 -0.29
CA HIS A 6 -25.14 -15.20 -0.42
C HIS A 6 -24.15 -14.62 -1.44
N CYS A 7 -23.95 -13.30 -1.47
CA CYS A 7 -22.88 -12.69 -2.28
C CYS A 7 -22.09 -11.57 -1.56
N TRP A 8 -22.18 -11.47 -0.23
CA TRP A 8 -21.39 -10.48 0.53
C TRP A 8 -20.42 -11.10 1.52
N SER A 9 -20.57 -12.37 1.92
CA SER A 9 -19.78 -12.97 3.02
C SER A 9 -18.34 -13.34 2.63
N VAL A 10 -18.08 -13.67 1.36
CA VAL A 10 -16.74 -14.16 0.92
C VAL A 10 -15.74 -13.06 0.56
N TYR A 11 -16.17 -11.81 0.37
CA TYR A 11 -15.27 -10.67 0.10
C TYR A 11 -14.78 -9.95 1.38
N VAL A 12 -15.24 -10.37 2.57
CA VAL A 12 -15.00 -9.68 3.85
C VAL A 12 -13.83 -10.28 4.66
N ASN A 13 -13.03 -11.18 4.08
CA ASN A 13 -11.96 -11.88 4.83
C ASN A 13 -10.62 -11.12 4.95
N ALA A 14 -10.59 -9.80 4.75
CA ALA A 14 -9.39 -8.98 5.04
C ALA A 14 -9.69 -7.56 5.54
N LEU A 15 -10.94 -7.29 5.95
CA LEU A 15 -11.34 -6.02 6.54
C LEU A 15 -11.57 -6.26 8.03
N THR A 16 -10.51 -6.14 8.84
CA THR A 16 -10.70 -5.91 10.28
C THR A 16 -11.68 -4.74 10.41
N ARG A 17 -12.82 -4.97 11.06
CA ARG A 17 -13.84 -3.95 11.31
C ARG A 17 -13.14 -2.79 12.01
N SER A 18 -13.20 -1.61 11.39
CA SER A 18 -12.81 -0.36 12.04
C SER A 18 -14.04 0.15 12.77
N ASP A 19 -13.93 0.41 14.06
CA ASP A 19 -15.03 0.94 14.87
C ASP A 19 -14.85 2.45 15.11
N ALA A 20 -13.65 2.98 14.88
CA ALA A 20 -13.33 4.40 14.96
C ALA A 20 -12.34 4.85 13.87
N ILE A 21 -12.18 6.17 13.70
CA ILE A 21 -11.26 6.72 12.69
C ILE A 21 -9.79 6.41 13.03
N GLU A 22 -9.46 6.26 14.31
CA GLU A 22 -8.13 5.88 14.79
C GLU A 22 -7.72 4.50 14.25
N ASP A 23 -8.66 3.56 14.15
CA ASP A 23 -8.42 2.25 13.52
C ASP A 23 -8.14 2.40 12.02
N CYS A 24 -8.83 3.32 11.37
CA CYS A 24 -8.60 3.65 9.96
C CYS A 24 -7.23 4.31 9.74
N ILE A 25 -6.79 5.18 10.65
CA ILE A 25 -5.45 5.79 10.63
C ILE A 25 -4.37 4.71 10.83
N ALA A 26 -4.55 3.83 11.81
CA ALA A 26 -3.64 2.72 12.05
C ALA A 26 -3.52 1.82 10.82
N TRP A 27 -4.65 1.46 10.21
CA TRP A 27 -4.65 0.70 8.97
C TRP A 27 -3.94 1.42 7.83
N ALA A 28 -4.19 2.71 7.64
CA ALA A 28 -3.58 3.48 6.57
C ALA A 28 -2.05 3.56 6.74
N ARG A 29 -1.59 3.72 7.98
CA ARG A 29 -0.16 3.69 8.33
C ARG A 29 0.49 2.33 7.99
N LEU A 30 -0.20 1.23 8.29
CA LEU A 30 0.26 -0.11 7.95
C LEU A 30 0.25 -0.36 6.43
N LYS A 31 -0.73 0.19 5.69
CA LYS A 31 -0.74 0.15 4.22
C LYS A 31 0.37 0.95 3.59
N PHE A 32 0.68 2.13 4.12
CA PHE A 32 1.86 2.90 3.70
C PHE A 32 3.13 2.04 3.83
N LYS A 33 3.33 1.40 4.99
CA LYS A 33 4.47 0.50 5.23
C LYS A 33 4.48 -0.66 4.24
N ASP A 34 3.34 -1.30 3.99
CA ASP A 34 3.22 -2.41 3.05
C ASP A 34 3.62 -1.99 1.63
N TYR A 35 2.99 -0.93 1.11
CA TYR A 35 3.12 -0.52 -0.29
C TYR A 35 4.47 0.08 -0.63
N PHE A 36 4.95 1.01 0.19
CA PHE A 36 6.13 1.80 -0.15
C PHE A 36 7.42 1.25 0.47
N SER A 37 7.32 0.34 1.45
CA SER A 37 8.49 -0.25 2.11
C SER A 37 8.56 -1.77 1.92
N ASN A 38 7.62 -2.53 2.47
CA ASN A 38 7.74 -3.99 2.56
C ASN A 38 7.71 -4.67 1.20
N ARG A 39 6.80 -4.27 0.30
CA ARG A 39 6.73 -4.83 -1.05
C ARG A 39 7.98 -4.49 -1.86
N VAL A 40 8.52 -3.28 -1.69
CA VAL A 40 9.76 -2.86 -2.35
C VAL A 40 10.93 -3.69 -1.83
N LYS A 41 11.05 -3.87 -0.52
CA LYS A 41 12.07 -4.75 0.10
C LYS A 41 11.96 -6.19 -0.39
N GLN A 42 10.75 -6.74 -0.49
CA GLN A 42 10.54 -8.09 -1.01
C GLN A 42 10.95 -8.19 -2.49
N LEU A 43 10.63 -7.17 -3.29
CA LEU A 43 11.00 -7.11 -4.70
C LEU A 43 12.52 -7.08 -4.88
N THR A 44 13.24 -6.24 -4.13
CA THR A 44 14.70 -6.13 -4.22
C THR A 44 15.42 -7.33 -3.62
N LEU A 45 14.83 -8.05 -2.66
CA LEU A 45 15.33 -9.35 -2.21
C LEU A 45 15.18 -10.44 -3.27
N THR A 46 14.10 -10.37 -4.06
CA THR A 46 13.83 -11.35 -5.12
C THR A 46 14.69 -11.09 -6.36
N PHE A 47 14.88 -9.81 -6.70
CA PHE A 47 15.72 -9.35 -7.79
C PHE A 47 16.69 -8.28 -7.27
N PRO A 48 17.88 -8.67 -6.80
CA PRO A 48 18.90 -7.72 -6.35
C PRO A 48 19.32 -6.78 -7.49
N GLU A 49 20.04 -5.71 -7.14
CA GLU A 49 20.42 -4.65 -8.08
C GLU A 49 21.25 -5.18 -9.27
N ASP A 50 22.08 -6.18 -9.01
CA ASP A 50 22.94 -6.87 -9.98
C ASP A 50 22.26 -8.09 -10.64
N ALA A 51 20.95 -8.30 -10.41
CA ALA A 51 20.23 -9.42 -11.00
C ALA A 51 20.33 -9.41 -12.53
N ALA A 52 20.52 -10.60 -13.11
CA ALA A 52 20.57 -10.82 -14.55
C ALA A 52 19.43 -11.72 -15.02
N THR A 53 18.98 -11.54 -16.26
CA THR A 53 18.03 -12.41 -16.93
C THR A 53 18.68 -13.74 -17.35
N SER A 54 17.89 -14.70 -17.84
CA SER A 54 18.40 -15.96 -18.38
C SER A 54 19.34 -15.78 -19.59
N THR A 55 19.32 -14.62 -20.24
CA THR A 55 20.22 -14.27 -21.36
C THR A 55 21.47 -13.51 -20.90
N GLY A 56 21.64 -13.29 -19.59
CA GLY A 56 22.79 -12.59 -19.01
C GLY A 56 22.69 -11.05 -19.04
N ALA A 57 21.58 -10.49 -19.52
CA ALA A 57 21.37 -9.03 -19.52
C ALA A 57 20.93 -8.55 -18.13
N PRO A 58 21.26 -7.30 -17.70
CA PRO A 58 20.79 -6.76 -16.43
C PRO A 58 19.26 -6.73 -16.35
N PHE A 59 18.70 -7.20 -15.23
CA PHE A 59 17.26 -7.21 -14.99
C PHE A 59 16.68 -5.79 -14.89
N TRP A 60 17.40 -4.91 -14.21
CA TRP A 60 17.06 -3.49 -14.02
C TRP A 60 17.64 -2.63 -15.16
N TYR A 61 17.08 -2.79 -16.36
CA TYR A 61 17.51 -2.05 -17.55
C TYR A 61 16.33 -1.40 -18.28
N ALA A 62 16.62 -0.37 -19.08
CA ALA A 62 15.67 0.39 -19.90
C ALA A 62 14.48 0.96 -19.10
N LEU A 63 13.32 0.30 -19.17
CA LEU A 63 12.08 0.74 -18.52
C LEU A 63 12.00 0.33 -17.05
N LYS A 64 12.88 -0.57 -16.58
CA LYS A 64 12.90 -1.08 -15.21
C LYS A 64 13.99 -0.39 -14.40
N ARG A 65 13.60 0.50 -13.49
CA ARG A 65 14.51 1.16 -12.54
C ARG A 65 14.55 0.39 -11.23
N PHE A 66 15.74 0.26 -10.65
CA PHE A 66 15.89 -0.32 -9.32
C PHE A 66 15.16 0.57 -8.28
N PRO A 67 14.23 0.02 -7.48
CA PRO A 67 13.43 0.82 -6.56
C PRO A 67 14.08 0.95 -5.18
N CYS A 68 13.86 2.09 -4.53
CA CYS A 68 14.29 2.34 -3.15
C CYS A 68 13.09 2.26 -2.18
N PRO A 69 13.14 1.41 -1.13
CA PRO A 69 12.08 1.37 -0.13
C PRO A 69 11.95 2.72 0.60
N VAL A 70 10.73 3.23 0.71
CA VAL A 70 10.45 4.47 1.44
C VAL A 70 10.45 4.20 2.93
N GLN A 71 11.20 5.03 3.67
CA GLN A 71 11.10 5.13 5.12
C GLN A 71 10.09 6.22 5.46
N PHE A 72 9.12 5.88 6.31
CA PHE A 72 8.14 6.87 6.76
C PHE A 72 8.82 7.98 7.54
N SER A 73 8.34 9.20 7.30
CA SER A 73 8.76 10.42 7.95
C SER A 73 7.53 11.26 8.25
N ALA A 74 7.38 11.70 9.50
CA ALA A 74 6.25 12.50 9.93
C ALA A 74 6.37 13.99 9.58
N VAL A 75 7.59 14.42 9.20
CA VAL A 75 7.85 15.77 8.70
C VAL A 75 7.58 15.89 7.20
N ASP A 76 7.47 14.76 6.49
CA ASP A 76 7.12 14.74 5.08
C ASP A 76 5.60 14.81 4.94
N SER A 77 5.11 15.93 4.42
CA SER A 77 3.67 16.19 4.26
C SER A 77 3.01 15.17 3.33
N SER A 78 3.72 14.63 2.33
CA SER A 78 3.15 13.66 1.39
C SER A 78 2.84 12.33 2.07
N HIS A 79 3.68 11.90 3.02
CA HIS A 79 3.45 10.69 3.81
C HIS A 79 2.23 10.84 4.71
N ILE A 80 2.11 11.99 5.39
CA ILE A 80 0.97 12.31 6.24
C ILE A 80 -0.32 12.39 5.42
N GLN A 81 -0.30 13.09 4.28
CA GLN A 81 -1.45 13.23 3.39
C GLN A 81 -1.94 11.90 2.83
N PHE A 82 -1.03 10.98 2.46
CA PHE A 82 -1.42 9.63 2.05
C PHE A 82 -2.20 8.92 3.15
N ILE A 83 -1.69 8.95 4.38
CA ILE A 83 -2.28 8.23 5.51
C ILE A 83 -3.64 8.83 5.88
N LEU A 84 -3.74 10.15 5.98
CA LEU A 84 -5.01 10.83 6.26
C LEU A 84 -6.04 10.53 5.18
N SER A 85 -5.70 10.72 3.91
CA SER A 85 -6.63 10.49 2.80
C SER A 85 -7.10 9.03 2.76
N ALA A 86 -6.18 8.08 2.92
CA ALA A 86 -6.52 6.65 2.97
C ALA A 86 -7.40 6.30 4.19
N SER A 87 -7.14 6.91 5.35
CA SER A 87 -7.96 6.70 6.55
C SER A 87 -9.37 7.27 6.41
N ILE A 88 -9.53 8.45 5.82
CA ILE A 88 -10.82 9.09 5.58
C ILE A 88 -11.63 8.25 4.59
N LEU A 89 -11.03 7.85 3.47
CA LEU A 89 -11.70 7.00 2.48
C LEU A 89 -12.16 5.68 3.10
N ARG A 90 -11.35 5.07 3.97
CA ARG A 90 -11.73 3.83 4.67
C ARG A 90 -12.84 4.05 5.69
N THR A 91 -12.79 5.16 6.43
CA THR A 91 -13.82 5.57 7.40
C THR A 91 -15.18 5.71 6.72
N VAL A 92 -15.21 6.43 5.59
CA VAL A 92 -16.43 6.59 4.76
C VAL A 92 -16.91 5.24 4.24
N SER A 93 -16.01 4.36 3.81
CA SER A 93 -16.36 3.02 3.29
C SER A 93 -17.05 2.12 4.33
N PHE A 94 -16.82 2.36 5.62
CA PHE A 94 -17.48 1.65 6.72
C PHE A 94 -18.68 2.39 7.33
N GLY A 95 -19.03 3.57 6.80
CA GLY A 95 -20.12 4.38 7.35
C GLY A 95 -19.83 4.94 8.75
N ILE A 96 -18.55 5.06 9.12
CA ILE A 96 -18.13 5.65 10.40
C ILE A 96 -18.25 7.19 10.27
N PRO A 97 -18.89 7.88 11.22
CA PRO A 97 -18.91 9.34 11.23
C PRO A 97 -17.49 9.90 11.35
N ILE A 98 -17.17 10.94 10.56
CA ILE A 98 -15.89 11.65 10.66
C ILE A 98 -16.05 12.77 11.69
N PRO A 99 -15.31 12.74 12.82
CA PRO A 99 -15.37 13.82 13.80
C PRO A 99 -14.83 15.15 13.25
N ASP A 100 -15.35 16.28 13.74
CA ASP A 100 -14.92 17.63 13.31
C ASP A 100 -13.43 17.89 13.55
N TRP A 101 -12.86 17.30 14.60
CA TRP A 101 -11.44 17.45 14.92
C TRP A 101 -10.53 16.93 13.81
N VAL A 102 -10.98 15.97 12.99
CA VAL A 102 -10.20 15.39 11.88
C VAL A 102 -9.96 16.44 10.80
N ASN A 103 -10.98 17.27 10.55
CA ASN A 103 -10.92 18.33 9.54
C ASN A 103 -10.13 19.56 10.04
N ASN A 104 -10.09 19.77 11.36
CA ASN A 104 -9.43 20.89 12.02
C ASN A 104 -8.20 20.45 12.83
N MET A 105 -7.54 19.38 12.39
CA MET A 105 -6.43 18.78 13.12
C MET A 105 -5.17 19.62 12.99
N ASP A 106 -4.76 20.26 14.10
CA ASP A 106 -3.56 21.11 14.13
C ASP A 106 -2.27 20.33 13.83
N ASN A 107 -2.16 19.08 14.30
CA ASN A 107 -0.98 18.25 14.10
C ASN A 107 -1.32 16.77 13.83
N PRO A 108 -1.64 16.41 12.58
CA PRO A 108 -1.94 15.02 12.23
C PRO A 108 -0.73 14.09 12.38
N ALA A 109 0.50 14.62 12.39
CA ALA A 109 1.70 13.82 12.53
C ALA A 109 1.77 13.09 13.88
N ASP A 110 1.24 13.70 14.95
CA ASP A 110 1.32 13.14 16.30
C ASP A 110 0.53 11.84 16.46
N ILE A 111 -0.65 11.76 15.85
CA ILE A 111 -1.49 10.56 15.89
C ILE A 111 -0.90 9.47 15.01
N VAL A 112 -0.45 9.85 13.81
CA VAL A 112 0.17 8.92 12.87
C VAL A 112 1.45 8.30 13.46
N ASN A 113 2.23 9.07 14.22
CA ASN A 113 3.45 8.61 14.89
C ASN A 113 3.20 7.61 16.03
N LYS A 114 2.04 7.68 16.69
CA LYS A 114 1.69 6.76 17.79
C LYS A 114 1.36 5.34 17.31
N VAL A 115 1.11 5.16 16.01
CA VAL A 115 0.79 3.85 15.45
C VAL A 115 2.03 2.97 15.44
N ALA A 116 1.99 1.88 16.19
CA ALA A 116 3.04 0.86 16.18
C ALA A 116 3.08 0.13 14.82
N VAL A 117 4.25 0.10 14.18
CA VAL A 117 4.48 -0.56 12.91
C VAL A 117 5.53 -1.64 13.09
N ARG A 118 5.19 -2.89 12.72
CA ARG A 118 6.13 -4.01 12.77
C ARG A 118 7.25 -3.86 11.74
N GLU A 119 8.39 -4.44 12.05
CA GLU A 119 9.49 -4.54 11.10
C GLU A 119 9.17 -5.48 9.94
N PHE A 120 9.96 -5.39 8.89
CA PHE A 120 9.78 -6.21 7.70
C PHE A 120 10.37 -7.60 7.92
N GLU A 121 9.56 -8.63 7.66
CA GLU A 121 9.98 -10.03 7.63
C GLU A 121 9.91 -10.55 6.18
N PRO A 122 11.02 -11.02 5.60
CA PRO A 122 11.03 -11.60 4.26
C PRO A 122 10.10 -12.80 4.16
N LYS A 123 9.36 -12.88 3.04
CA LYS A 123 8.51 -14.03 2.75
C LYS A 123 9.24 -14.99 1.81
N SER A 124 9.28 -16.27 2.19
CA SER A 124 9.78 -17.35 1.34
C SER A 124 8.75 -17.76 0.29
N GLY A 125 9.22 -18.18 -0.90
CA GLY A 125 8.35 -18.71 -1.95
C GLY A 125 7.48 -17.68 -2.69
N VAL A 126 7.76 -16.38 -2.55
CA VAL A 126 7.04 -15.34 -3.30
C VAL A 126 7.44 -15.40 -4.77
N LYS A 127 6.49 -15.71 -5.65
CA LYS A 127 6.66 -15.62 -7.10
C LYS A 127 6.20 -14.25 -7.58
N ILE A 128 7.13 -13.45 -8.10
CA ILE A 128 6.83 -12.14 -8.71
C ILE A 128 6.84 -12.33 -10.23
N GLU A 129 5.75 -11.96 -10.89
CA GLU A 129 5.63 -12.03 -12.34
C GLU A 129 6.42 -10.89 -13.00
N THR A 130 7.22 -11.22 -14.01
CA THR A 130 8.15 -10.29 -14.66
C THR A 130 7.90 -10.14 -16.17
N HIS A 131 6.91 -10.85 -16.72
CA HIS A 131 6.60 -10.83 -18.15
C HIS A 131 5.80 -9.61 -18.56
N GLU A 132 6.34 -8.90 -19.55
CA GLU A 132 5.68 -7.85 -20.29
C GLU A 132 4.86 -8.48 -21.42
N LYS A 133 3.53 -8.51 -21.32
CA LYS A 133 2.74 -8.44 -22.57
C LYS A 133 2.81 -6.98 -22.99
N ALA A 134 3.76 -6.66 -23.87
CA ALA A 134 3.82 -5.38 -24.53
C ALA A 134 2.52 -5.20 -25.34
N THR A 135 1.53 -4.53 -24.77
CA THR A 135 0.42 -3.98 -25.54
C THR A 135 1.04 -2.89 -26.41
N ASN A 136 1.29 -3.21 -27.68
CA ASN A 136 1.63 -2.24 -28.71
C ASN A 136 0.55 -1.16 -28.74
N LEU A 137 0.74 -0.07 -27.99
CA LEU A 137 0.08 1.19 -28.29
C LEU A 137 0.78 1.73 -29.53
N GLN A 138 0.39 1.22 -30.70
CA GLN A 138 0.53 1.97 -31.93
C GLN A 138 -0.29 3.24 -31.71
N CYS A 139 0.41 4.35 -31.46
CA CYS A 139 -0.16 5.68 -31.57
C CYS A 139 -0.77 5.75 -32.98
N LEU A 140 -2.10 5.73 -33.05
CA LEU A 140 -2.80 6.02 -34.28
C LEU A 140 -2.44 7.46 -34.67
N SER A 141 -2.04 7.58 -35.93
CA SER A 141 -1.52 8.74 -36.65
C SER A 141 -2.29 10.03 -36.42
#